data_AF-A0A1T4Y1Q0-F1
#
_entry.id   AF-A0A1T4Y1Q0-F1
#
_cell.length_a   1.000
_cell.length_b   1.000
_cell.length_c   1.000
_cell.angle_alpha   90.00
_cell.angle_beta   90.00
_cell.angle_gamma   90.00
#
_symmetry.space_group_name_H-M   'P 1'
#
loop_
_entity.id
_entity.type
_entity.pdbx_description
1 polymer ?
#
loop_
_entity_poly.entity_id
_entity_poly.type
_entity_poly.pdbx_seq_one_letter_code
_entity_poly.pdbx_strand_id
1 'polypeptide(L)'
;MDESRDTSAGKERAEGSAFLRVGTTAAAACLIAGSIVGLGAMGALATPGSAYSDVTASGAVSTADEQPKAALPSYTEADLAAFATSAYADDALNLAVVWETTPEDARGKAGAKILAGVPLPFGADEATTMSYTPDQQRTALQYSFDTYPQLLALATAWGSGDMIEAKAEMGAVLLAHQSLPALPATVTNDQALRAFQLAGFDDSDAVKLAGLWQTDTYSAIVRAGGEILAGKDLPL
;
A
#
# COMPACT_ATOMS: atom_id res chain seq x y z
N MET A 1 12.37 69.22 -26.86
CA MET A 1 12.87 68.48 -25.69
C MET A 1 12.34 67.08 -25.82
N ASP A 2 13.14 66.20 -26.41
CA ASP A 2 12.95 64.75 -26.45
C ASP A 2 13.40 64.17 -25.11
N GLU A 3 12.53 63.44 -24.42
CA GLU A 3 12.91 62.58 -23.30
C GLU A 3 12.72 61.13 -23.71
N SER A 4 13.85 60.49 -24.04
CA SER A 4 14.00 59.04 -24.13
C SER A 4 13.79 58.41 -22.75
N ARG A 5 12.83 57.49 -22.63
CA ARG A 5 12.81 56.50 -21.54
C ARG A 5 12.80 55.11 -22.12
N ASP A 6 14.01 54.57 -22.19
CA ASP A 6 14.27 53.13 -22.18
C ASP A 6 13.79 52.54 -20.85
N THR A 7 12.86 51.60 -20.92
CA THR A 7 12.64 50.62 -19.85
C THR A 7 12.61 49.25 -20.48
N SER A 8 13.77 48.61 -20.52
CA SER A 8 13.91 47.16 -20.69
C SER A 8 13.63 46.48 -19.35
N ALA A 9 12.59 45.64 -19.28
CA ALA A 9 12.40 44.74 -18.15
C ALA A 9 11.73 43.42 -18.60
N GLY A 10 12.47 42.32 -18.38
CA GLY A 10 11.92 41.08 -17.83
C GLY A 10 11.04 40.23 -18.73
N LYS A 11 11.68 39.40 -19.56
CA LYS A 11 11.07 38.22 -20.18
C LYS A 11 11.15 37.05 -19.18
N GLU A 12 10.17 36.92 -18.29
CA GLU A 12 10.01 35.69 -17.49
C GLU A 12 9.17 34.68 -18.27
N ARG A 13 9.84 33.64 -18.76
CA ARG A 13 9.22 32.41 -19.27
C ARG A 13 8.77 31.61 -18.06
N ALA A 14 7.46 31.51 -17.85
CA ALA A 14 6.89 30.51 -16.98
C ALA A 14 6.97 29.14 -17.71
N GLU A 15 7.93 28.32 -17.32
CA GLU A 15 7.95 26.89 -17.64
C GLU A 15 6.91 26.19 -16.76
N GLY A 16 5.68 26.13 -17.25
CA GLY A 16 4.64 25.27 -16.70
C GLY A 16 4.86 23.84 -17.14
N SER A 17 5.41 22.99 -16.26
CA SER A 17 5.47 21.55 -16.45
C SER A 17 4.06 20.95 -16.33
N ALA A 18 3.35 20.88 -17.45
CA ALA A 18 2.11 20.12 -17.57
C ALA A 18 2.44 18.62 -17.66
N PHE A 19 2.11 17.87 -16.60
CA PHE A 19 2.17 16.41 -16.64
C PHE A 19 1.04 15.87 -17.52
N LEU A 20 1.40 15.37 -18.70
CA LEU A 20 0.50 14.66 -19.60
C LEU A 20 0.19 13.28 -19.01
N ARG A 21 -1.03 13.10 -18.51
CA ARG A 21 -1.60 11.77 -18.25
C ARG A 21 -1.86 11.08 -19.58
N VAL A 22 -0.94 10.19 -19.99
CA VAL A 22 -1.14 9.33 -21.16
C VAL A 22 -1.97 8.13 -20.72
N GLY A 23 -3.26 8.15 -21.02
CA GLY A 23 -4.15 7.00 -20.87
C GLY A 23 -4.00 6.06 -22.07
N THR A 24 -3.48 4.87 -21.85
CA THR A 24 -3.52 3.77 -22.83
C THR A 24 -4.57 2.76 -22.42
N THR A 25 -5.71 2.80 -23.10
CA THR A 25 -6.71 1.73 -23.14
C THR A 25 -6.18 0.60 -24.02
N ALA A 26 -5.82 -0.52 -23.42
CA ALA A 26 -5.60 -1.78 -24.12
C ALA A 26 -6.81 -2.69 -23.92
N ALA A 27 -7.60 -2.86 -24.98
CA ALA A 27 -8.61 -3.90 -25.05
C ALA A 27 -7.91 -5.23 -25.39
N ALA A 28 -7.96 -6.20 -24.49
CA ALA A 28 -7.52 -7.56 -24.76
C ALA A 28 -8.71 -8.52 -24.59
N ALA A 29 -9.25 -8.96 -25.73
CA ALA A 29 -10.19 -10.05 -25.82
C ALA A 29 -9.40 -11.37 -25.81
N CYS A 30 -9.67 -12.25 -24.84
CA CYS A 30 -9.27 -13.66 -24.92
C CYS A 30 -10.45 -14.55 -24.51
N LEU A 31 -10.97 -15.27 -25.51
CA LEU A 31 -11.78 -16.47 -25.38
C LEU A 31 -10.89 -17.60 -24.85
N ILE A 32 -11.30 -18.30 -23.78
CA ILE A 32 -10.82 -19.66 -23.50
C ILE A 32 -12.01 -20.55 -23.17
N ALA A 33 -12.18 -21.52 -24.05
CA ALA A 33 -13.04 -22.68 -23.93
C ALA A 33 -12.32 -23.80 -23.15
N GLY A 34 -13.09 -24.65 -22.47
CA GLY A 34 -12.70 -26.04 -22.20
C GLY A 34 -12.49 -26.43 -20.74
N SER A 35 -13.59 -26.87 -20.12
CA SER A 35 -13.80 -28.08 -19.29
C SER A 35 -12.64 -28.76 -18.56
N ILE A 36 -12.89 -29.23 -17.31
CA ILE A 36 -12.94 -30.67 -16.94
C ILE A 36 -13.12 -30.88 -15.40
N VAL A 37 -14.12 -31.71 -15.07
CA VAL A 37 -14.23 -32.73 -13.99
C VAL A 37 -14.28 -32.30 -12.51
N GLY A 38 -15.50 -32.34 -11.96
CA GLY A 38 -15.95 -33.44 -11.11
C GLY A 38 -15.36 -33.56 -9.70
N LEU A 39 -16.14 -33.16 -8.69
CA LEU A 39 -16.14 -33.82 -7.39
C LEU A 39 -17.58 -34.00 -6.91
N GLY A 40 -18.00 -35.27 -6.87
CA GLY A 40 -19.16 -35.70 -6.11
C GLY A 40 -18.77 -36.02 -4.68
N ALA A 41 -19.61 -35.61 -3.74
CA ALA A 41 -19.87 -36.35 -2.51
C ALA A 41 -21.24 -35.89 -1.97
N MET A 42 -22.25 -36.72 -2.22
CA MET A 42 -23.51 -36.71 -1.48
C MET A 42 -23.37 -37.58 -0.22
N GLY A 43 -24.06 -37.19 0.85
CA GLY A 43 -24.29 -37.99 2.07
C GLY A 43 -23.59 -37.37 3.29
N ALA A 44 -24.23 -37.14 4.43
CA ALA A 44 -25.48 -37.66 4.95
C ALA A 44 -26.18 -36.63 5.86
N LEU A 45 -27.50 -36.48 5.66
CA LEU A 45 -28.42 -35.89 6.63
C LEU A 45 -28.84 -37.00 7.60
N ALA A 46 -28.50 -36.87 8.87
CA ALA A 46 -29.15 -37.59 9.96
C ALA A 46 -29.70 -36.56 10.96
N THR A 47 -31.01 -36.64 11.16
CA THR A 47 -31.85 -35.81 12.03
C THR A 47 -31.88 -36.39 13.47
N PRO A 48 -32.72 -35.89 14.41
CA PRO A 48 -32.29 -35.36 15.69
C PRO A 48 -32.45 -36.36 16.85
N GLY A 49 -31.64 -36.22 17.89
CA GLY A 49 -31.80 -36.94 19.14
C GLY A 49 -31.64 -36.00 20.33
N SER A 50 -32.74 -35.38 20.74
CA SER A 50 -32.84 -34.75 22.06
C SER A 50 -32.77 -35.84 23.12
N ALA A 51 -31.67 -35.88 23.87
CA ALA A 51 -31.63 -36.49 25.18
C ALA A 51 -31.03 -35.46 26.13
N TYR A 52 -31.88 -34.91 26.99
CA TYR A 52 -31.48 -34.19 28.19
C TYR A 52 -30.60 -35.14 29.03
N SER A 53 -29.43 -34.67 29.41
CA SER A 53 -28.64 -35.26 30.49
C SER A 53 -28.09 -34.11 31.32
N ASP A 54 -28.36 -34.20 32.62
CA ASP A 54 -28.07 -33.22 33.65
C ASP A 54 -26.66 -32.65 33.56
N VAL A 55 -26.56 -31.32 33.42
CA VAL A 55 -25.30 -30.61 33.62
C VAL A 55 -25.14 -30.41 35.12
N THR A 56 -24.46 -31.38 35.75
CA THR A 56 -23.74 -31.13 37.00
C THR A 56 -22.65 -30.10 36.73
N ALA A 57 -22.80 -28.94 37.36
CA ALA A 57 -21.76 -27.94 37.43
C ALA A 57 -20.53 -28.53 38.13
N SER A 58 -19.52 -28.86 37.34
CA SER A 58 -18.16 -29.09 37.82
C SER A 58 -17.26 -28.17 37.02
N GLY A 59 -16.68 -27.18 37.70
CA GLY A 59 -15.73 -26.24 37.13
C GLY A 59 -14.47 -26.97 36.67
N ALA A 60 -14.48 -27.41 35.42
CA ALA A 60 -13.27 -27.69 34.68
C ALA A 60 -12.82 -26.37 34.06
N VAL A 61 -11.80 -25.77 34.69
CA VAL A 61 -11.02 -24.70 34.07
C VAL A 61 -10.51 -25.28 32.76
N SER A 62 -11.08 -24.82 31.64
CA SER A 62 -10.50 -25.10 30.33
C SER A 62 -9.15 -24.40 30.32
N THR A 63 -8.09 -25.17 30.54
CA THR A 63 -6.78 -24.79 30.01
C THR A 63 -7.00 -24.66 28.52
N ALA A 64 -7.01 -23.40 28.05
CA ALA A 64 -6.91 -23.11 26.64
C ALA A 64 -5.70 -23.89 26.12
N ASP A 65 -5.96 -24.91 25.31
CA ASP A 65 -4.95 -25.46 24.42
C ASP A 65 -4.43 -24.26 23.61
N GLU A 66 -3.24 -23.81 23.94
CA GLU A 66 -2.43 -23.00 23.04
C GLU A 66 -2.25 -23.84 21.78
N GLN A 67 -3.13 -23.59 20.80
CA GLN A 67 -2.94 -24.08 19.44
C GLN A 67 -1.50 -23.74 19.05
N PRO A 68 -0.64 -24.73 18.73
CA PRO A 68 0.75 -24.47 18.46
C PRO A 68 0.82 -23.46 17.32
N LYS A 69 1.33 -22.26 17.64
CA LYS A 69 1.69 -21.25 16.65
C LYS A 69 2.60 -21.95 15.66
N ALA A 70 2.08 -22.22 14.45
CA ALA A 70 2.84 -22.87 13.40
C ALA A 70 4.18 -22.15 13.31
N ALA A 71 5.27 -22.92 13.46
CA ALA A 71 6.61 -22.37 13.33
C ALA A 71 6.66 -21.66 11.97
N LEU A 72 7.13 -20.41 11.97
CA LEU A 72 7.36 -19.67 10.73
C LEU A 72 8.23 -20.55 9.82
N PRO A 73 7.92 -20.66 8.52
CA PRO A 73 8.77 -21.41 7.61
C PRO A 73 10.17 -20.83 7.65
N SER A 74 11.15 -21.58 8.17
CA SER A 74 12.55 -21.18 8.12
C SER A 74 13.13 -21.62 6.78
N TYR A 75 13.39 -20.67 5.90
CA TYR A 75 14.07 -20.91 4.63
C TYR A 75 15.58 -21.02 4.84
N THR A 76 16.24 -21.87 4.04
CA THR A 76 17.68 -22.08 4.13
C THR A 76 18.44 -20.95 3.42
N GLU A 77 19.72 -20.79 3.76
CA GLU A 77 20.60 -19.86 3.04
C GLU A 77 20.72 -20.24 1.55
N ALA A 78 20.62 -21.54 1.24
CA ALA A 78 20.59 -22.04 -0.15
C ALA A 78 19.33 -21.57 -0.90
N ASP A 79 18.16 -21.54 -0.24
CA ASP A 79 16.93 -21.04 -0.85
C ASP A 79 17.07 -19.54 -1.17
N LEU A 80 17.52 -18.74 -0.20
CA LEU A 80 17.71 -17.30 -0.40
C LEU A 80 18.74 -17.00 -1.50
N ALA A 81 19.84 -17.75 -1.55
CA ALA A 81 20.85 -17.63 -2.61
C ALA A 81 20.32 -18.03 -3.99
N ALA A 82 19.49 -19.08 -4.07
CA ALA A 82 18.85 -19.51 -5.30
C ALA A 82 17.90 -18.44 -5.85
N PHE A 83 17.12 -17.79 -4.98
CA PHE A 83 16.30 -16.65 -5.37
C PHE A 83 17.13 -15.46 -5.84
N ALA A 84 18.14 -15.06 -5.06
CA ALA A 84 18.98 -13.89 -5.34
C ALA A 84 19.79 -14.00 -6.65
N THR A 85 20.07 -15.21 -7.12
CA THR A 85 20.78 -15.46 -8.38
C THR A 85 19.84 -15.78 -9.55
N SER A 86 18.53 -15.83 -9.30
CA SER A 86 17.53 -16.08 -10.33
C SER A 86 17.13 -14.82 -11.08
N ALA A 87 16.45 -14.98 -12.20
CA ALA A 87 15.84 -13.87 -12.93
C ALA A 87 14.67 -13.20 -12.16
N TYR A 88 14.22 -13.79 -11.04
CA TYR A 88 13.17 -13.23 -10.18
C TYR A 88 13.72 -12.36 -9.04
N ALA A 89 15.03 -12.07 -9.00
CA ALA A 89 15.66 -11.41 -7.85
C ALA A 89 14.98 -10.09 -7.44
N ASP A 90 14.42 -9.35 -8.42
CA ASP A 90 13.70 -8.10 -8.20
C ASP A 90 12.19 -8.30 -7.91
N ASP A 91 11.63 -9.47 -8.22
CA ASP A 91 10.19 -9.77 -8.13
C ASP A 91 9.72 -10.16 -6.73
N ALA A 92 10.55 -9.98 -5.70
CA ALA A 92 10.23 -10.39 -4.32
C ALA A 92 8.92 -9.75 -3.82
N LEU A 93 8.70 -8.46 -4.13
CA LEU A 93 7.49 -7.73 -3.75
C LEU A 93 6.26 -8.24 -4.50
N ASN A 94 6.42 -8.51 -5.80
CA ASN A 94 5.37 -9.05 -6.66
C ASN A 94 4.92 -10.44 -6.19
N LEU A 95 5.88 -11.31 -5.83
CA LEU A 95 5.62 -12.63 -5.27
C LEU A 95 4.99 -12.55 -3.86
N ALA A 96 5.44 -11.62 -3.03
CA ALA A 96 4.87 -11.37 -1.70
C ALA A 96 3.39 -11.04 -1.77
N VAL A 97 3.01 -10.16 -2.70
CA VAL A 97 1.62 -9.76 -2.91
C VAL A 97 0.77 -10.89 -3.49
N VAL A 98 1.29 -11.69 -4.42
CA VAL A 98 0.57 -12.84 -4.99
C VAL A 98 0.38 -13.97 -3.97
N TRP A 99 1.34 -14.17 -3.07
CA TRP A 99 1.29 -15.19 -2.04
C TRP A 99 0.76 -14.70 -0.70
N GLU A 100 0.36 -13.43 -0.60
CA GLU A 100 -0.14 -12.78 0.62
C GLU A 100 0.82 -12.99 1.81
N THR A 101 2.10 -12.74 1.57
CA THR A 101 3.19 -12.97 2.52
C THR A 101 4.18 -11.81 2.51
N THR A 102 5.19 -11.83 3.38
CA THR A 102 6.22 -10.78 3.42
C THR A 102 7.20 -10.93 2.24
N PRO A 103 7.86 -9.85 1.78
CA PRO A 103 8.95 -9.96 0.81
C PRO A 103 10.02 -10.95 1.27
N GLU A 104 10.36 -11.00 2.55
CA GLU A 104 11.32 -11.94 3.13
C GLU A 104 10.90 -13.40 2.90
N ASP A 105 9.66 -13.75 3.27
CA ASP A 105 9.14 -15.10 3.12
C ASP A 105 8.96 -15.47 1.64
N ALA A 106 8.56 -14.52 0.80
CA ALA A 106 8.46 -14.71 -0.64
C ALA A 106 9.82 -15.07 -1.26
N ARG A 107 10.92 -14.40 -0.88
CA ARG A 107 12.26 -14.74 -1.35
C ARG A 107 12.62 -16.19 -1.03
N GLY A 108 12.41 -16.60 0.21
CA GLY A 108 12.70 -17.97 0.63
C GLY A 108 11.81 -19.01 -0.06
N LYS A 109 10.51 -18.76 -0.15
CA LYS A 109 9.54 -19.64 -0.83
C LYS A 109 9.85 -19.78 -2.32
N ALA A 110 10.22 -18.69 -2.98
CA ALA A 110 10.60 -18.68 -4.38
C ALA A 110 11.91 -19.44 -4.60
N GLY A 111 12.92 -19.21 -3.77
CA GLY A 111 14.18 -19.93 -3.79
C GLY A 111 14.03 -21.45 -3.68
N ALA A 112 13.25 -21.90 -2.70
CA ALA A 112 12.94 -23.32 -2.52
C ALA A 112 12.22 -23.92 -3.75
N LYS A 113 11.29 -23.15 -4.36
CA LYS A 113 10.60 -23.58 -5.59
C LYS A 113 11.54 -23.66 -6.79
N ILE A 114 12.45 -22.69 -6.95
CA ILE A 114 13.45 -22.66 -8.01
C ILE A 114 14.37 -23.90 -7.92
N LEU A 115 14.89 -24.22 -6.73
CA LEU A 115 15.73 -25.40 -6.51
C LEU A 115 15.00 -26.72 -6.79
N ALA A 116 13.69 -26.77 -6.48
CA ALA A 116 12.85 -27.92 -6.76
C ALA A 116 12.36 -28.00 -8.23
N GLY A 117 12.71 -27.03 -9.09
CA GLY A 117 12.21 -26.95 -10.46
C GLY A 117 10.70 -26.72 -10.56
N VAL A 118 10.08 -26.19 -9.51
CA VAL A 118 8.64 -25.87 -9.48
C VAL A 118 8.42 -24.47 -10.05
N PRO A 119 7.54 -24.29 -11.05
CA PRO A 119 7.29 -22.97 -11.64
C PRO A 119 6.71 -21.99 -10.61
N LEU A 120 7.07 -20.71 -10.77
CA LEU A 120 6.52 -19.58 -10.03
C LEU A 120 5.20 -19.10 -10.67
N PRO A 121 4.42 -18.22 -10.01
CA PRO A 121 3.11 -17.78 -10.51
C PRO A 121 3.12 -17.02 -11.85
N PHE A 122 4.28 -16.50 -12.23
CA PHE A 122 4.53 -15.78 -13.49
C PHE A 122 5.95 -16.11 -13.96
N GLY A 123 6.22 -15.92 -15.24
CA GLY A 123 7.56 -16.06 -15.81
C GLY A 123 8.50 -14.94 -15.37
N ALA A 124 9.80 -15.16 -15.54
CA ALA A 124 10.79 -14.09 -15.35
C ALA A 124 10.43 -12.91 -16.27
N ASP A 125 10.54 -11.69 -15.75
CA ASP A 125 10.18 -10.43 -16.41
C ASP A 125 8.67 -10.17 -16.63
N GLU A 126 7.78 -11.14 -16.35
CA GLU A 126 6.34 -10.96 -16.53
C GLU A 126 5.69 -10.19 -15.36
N ALA A 127 6.37 -10.12 -14.21
CA ALA A 127 5.85 -9.52 -12.97
C ALA A 127 5.37 -8.07 -13.16
N THR A 128 6.14 -7.28 -13.92
CA THR A 128 5.86 -5.85 -14.17
C THR A 128 4.66 -5.62 -15.10
N THR A 129 4.21 -6.67 -15.81
CA THR A 129 3.06 -6.61 -16.73
C THR A 129 1.81 -7.26 -16.15
N MET A 130 1.91 -7.85 -14.96
CA MET A 130 0.76 -8.45 -14.30
C MET A 130 -0.28 -7.39 -13.90
N SER A 131 -1.55 -7.78 -14.00
CA SER A 131 -2.65 -6.97 -13.49
C SER A 131 -2.86 -7.27 -12.01
N TYR A 132 -2.56 -6.29 -11.16
CA TYR A 132 -2.79 -6.35 -9.72
C TYR A 132 -4.10 -5.67 -9.34
N THR A 133 -4.79 -6.21 -8.33
CA THR A 133 -5.96 -5.54 -7.77
C THR A 133 -5.55 -4.29 -6.96
N PRO A 134 -6.46 -3.33 -6.75
CA PRO A 134 -6.17 -2.18 -5.88
C PRO A 134 -5.72 -2.61 -4.47
N ASP A 135 -6.24 -3.71 -3.94
CA ASP A 135 -5.89 -4.21 -2.61
C ASP A 135 -4.45 -4.73 -2.59
N GLN A 136 -4.07 -5.50 -3.61
CA GLN A 136 -2.70 -5.98 -3.82
C GLN A 136 -1.71 -4.83 -3.95
N GLN A 137 -2.07 -3.78 -4.69
CA GLN A 137 -1.24 -2.59 -4.83
C GLN A 137 -1.05 -1.89 -3.47
N ARG A 138 -2.11 -1.68 -2.68
CA ARG A 138 -1.99 -1.09 -1.34
C ARG A 138 -1.11 -1.93 -0.42
N THR A 139 -1.22 -3.26 -0.49
CA THR A 139 -0.35 -4.19 0.24
C THR A 139 1.12 -4.05 -0.18
N ALA A 140 1.40 -3.91 -1.48
CA ALA A 140 2.77 -3.69 -1.97
C ALA A 140 3.39 -2.44 -1.35
N LEU A 141 2.62 -1.35 -1.30
CA LEU A 141 3.07 -0.13 -0.65
C LEU A 141 3.27 -0.31 0.85
N GLN A 142 2.38 -1.03 1.53
CA GLN A 142 2.48 -1.29 2.97
C GLN A 142 3.78 -2.00 3.34
N TYR A 143 4.29 -2.90 2.50
CA TYR A 143 5.58 -3.56 2.73
C TYR A 143 6.80 -2.64 2.54
N SER A 144 6.63 -1.45 1.96
CA SER A 144 7.71 -0.53 1.64
C SER A 144 7.86 0.63 2.62
N PHE A 145 6.94 0.78 3.59
CA PHE A 145 6.90 1.91 4.51
C PHE A 145 6.65 1.45 5.95
N ASP A 146 7.46 1.97 6.87
CA ASP A 146 7.39 1.60 8.29
C ASP A 146 6.47 2.53 9.10
N THR A 147 6.18 3.74 8.61
CA THR A 147 5.46 4.76 9.38
C THR A 147 4.37 5.46 8.59
N TYR A 148 3.26 5.76 9.27
CA TYR A 148 2.14 6.51 8.70
C TYR A 148 2.51 7.94 8.26
N PRO A 149 3.29 8.74 9.03
CA PRO A 149 3.69 10.09 8.59
C PRO A 149 4.48 10.10 7.28
N GLN A 150 5.37 9.13 7.07
CA GLN A 150 6.13 9.01 5.83
C GLN A 150 5.20 8.75 4.63
N LEU A 151 4.23 7.85 4.81
CA LEU A 151 3.24 7.54 3.80
C LEU A 151 2.31 8.74 3.50
N LEU A 152 1.90 9.47 4.52
CA LEU A 152 1.11 10.68 4.37
C LEU A 152 1.86 11.79 3.62
N ALA A 153 3.13 11.99 3.96
CA ALA A 153 3.98 12.95 3.26
C ALA A 153 4.15 12.59 1.79
N LEU A 154 4.30 11.29 1.49
CA LEU A 154 4.38 10.83 0.11
C LEU A 154 3.06 11.00 -0.64
N ALA A 155 1.93 10.60 -0.05
CA ALA A 155 0.60 10.80 -0.65
C ALA A 155 0.30 12.29 -0.91
N THR A 156 0.75 13.16 0.01
CA THR A 156 0.65 14.61 -0.13
C THR A 156 1.49 15.12 -1.32
N ALA A 157 2.72 14.63 -1.46
CA ALA A 157 3.60 14.95 -2.57
C ALA A 157 3.10 14.40 -3.92
N TRP A 158 2.45 13.23 -3.88
CA TRP A 158 1.81 12.61 -5.04
C TRP A 158 0.63 13.43 -5.57
N GLY A 159 0.03 14.26 -4.71
CA GLY A 159 -1.06 15.14 -5.11
C GLY A 159 -2.40 14.42 -5.27
N SER A 160 -2.58 13.24 -4.66
CA SER A 160 -3.90 12.61 -4.55
C SER A 160 -4.76 13.32 -3.51
N GLY A 161 -6.07 13.37 -3.74
CA GLY A 161 -7.05 13.84 -2.76
C GLY A 161 -7.58 12.72 -1.85
N ASP A 162 -7.30 11.47 -2.19
CA ASP A 162 -7.76 10.29 -1.47
C ASP A 162 -6.57 9.40 -1.11
N MET A 163 -6.48 9.04 0.17
CA MET A 163 -5.38 8.24 0.71
C MET A 163 -5.41 6.79 0.19
N ILE A 164 -6.59 6.22 -0.03
CA ILE A 164 -6.74 4.83 -0.47
C ILE A 164 -6.28 4.70 -1.93
N GLU A 165 -6.72 5.62 -2.79
CA GLU A 165 -6.30 5.74 -4.19
C GLU A 165 -4.80 6.01 -4.29
N ALA A 166 -4.26 6.97 -3.51
CA ALA A 166 -2.83 7.26 -3.49
C ALA A 166 -2.00 6.02 -3.17
N LYS A 167 -2.43 5.24 -2.17
CA LYS A 167 -1.74 4.00 -1.78
C LYS A 167 -1.75 2.96 -2.90
N ALA A 168 -2.85 2.86 -3.63
CA ALA A 168 -2.95 1.93 -4.76
C ALA A 168 -2.05 2.36 -5.93
N GLU A 169 -2.08 3.64 -6.31
CA GLU A 169 -1.22 4.15 -7.40
C GLU A 169 0.27 3.99 -7.10
N MET A 170 0.70 4.36 -5.89
CA MET A 170 2.10 4.20 -5.47
C MET A 170 2.49 2.73 -5.37
N GLY A 171 1.59 1.87 -4.89
CA GLY A 171 1.80 0.43 -4.88
C GLY A 171 1.99 -0.17 -6.28
N ALA A 172 1.20 0.30 -7.26
CA ALA A 172 1.33 -0.11 -8.64
C ALA A 172 2.70 0.29 -9.24
N VAL A 173 3.20 1.48 -8.90
CA VAL A 173 4.54 1.96 -9.31
C VAL A 173 5.62 1.03 -8.78
N LEU A 174 5.56 0.66 -7.50
CA LEU A 174 6.50 -0.28 -6.89
C LEU A 174 6.45 -1.68 -7.54
N LEU A 175 5.25 -2.20 -7.80
CA LEU A 175 5.06 -3.49 -8.48
C LEU A 175 5.54 -3.48 -9.94
N ALA A 176 5.67 -2.31 -10.56
CA ALA A 176 6.30 -2.12 -11.86
C ALA A 176 7.84 -1.92 -11.77
N HIS A 177 8.44 -2.18 -10.60
CA HIS A 177 9.86 -1.95 -10.29
C HIS A 177 10.31 -0.50 -10.47
N GLN A 178 9.38 0.44 -10.33
CA GLN A 178 9.69 1.87 -10.41
C GLN A 178 9.85 2.46 -9.01
N SER A 179 10.77 3.41 -8.89
CA SER A 179 10.98 4.14 -7.65
C SER A 179 9.88 5.17 -7.41
N LEU A 180 9.45 5.29 -6.16
CA LEU A 180 8.57 6.38 -5.74
C LEU A 180 9.33 7.72 -5.74
N PRO A 181 8.63 8.85 -5.97
CA PRO A 181 9.19 10.19 -5.83
C PRO A 181 9.82 10.39 -4.47
N ALA A 182 10.90 11.17 -4.44
CA ALA A 182 11.49 11.60 -3.19
C ALA A 182 10.48 12.46 -2.40
N LEU A 183 10.53 12.32 -1.07
CA LEU A 183 9.76 13.16 -0.17
C LEU A 183 10.21 14.63 -0.33
N PRO A 184 9.27 15.59 -0.32
CA PRO A 184 9.61 17.00 -0.43
C PRO A 184 10.44 17.43 0.80
N ALA A 185 11.55 18.11 0.55
CA ALA A 185 12.41 18.63 1.63
C ALA A 185 11.76 19.78 2.41
N THR A 186 10.82 20.49 1.79
CA THR A 186 10.07 21.60 2.38
C THR A 186 8.59 21.42 2.12
N VAL A 187 7.78 21.60 3.16
CA VAL A 187 6.32 21.54 3.06
C VAL A 187 5.79 22.91 2.67
N THR A 188 5.08 22.97 1.55
CA THR A 188 4.31 24.15 1.13
C THR A 188 2.99 24.24 1.89
N ASN A 189 2.37 25.42 1.92
CA ASN A 189 1.04 25.58 2.56
C ASN A 189 0.00 24.65 1.94
N ASP A 190 -0.02 24.48 0.61
CA ASP A 190 -0.95 23.58 -0.07
C ASP A 190 -0.76 22.12 0.33
N GLN A 191 0.50 21.70 0.53
CA GLN A 191 0.82 20.37 1.04
C GLN A 191 0.39 20.21 2.49
N ALA A 192 0.59 21.22 3.34
CA ALA A 192 0.11 21.18 4.72
C ALA A 192 -1.42 21.10 4.80
N LEU A 193 -2.15 21.89 4.00
CA LEU A 193 -3.61 21.80 3.91
C LEU A 193 -4.07 20.40 3.52
N ARG A 194 -3.46 19.83 2.48
CA ARG A 194 -3.78 18.49 2.01
C ARG A 194 -3.46 17.42 3.05
N ALA A 195 -2.33 17.53 3.75
CA ALA A 195 -1.95 16.59 4.79
C ALA A 195 -2.95 16.60 5.96
N PHE A 196 -3.44 17.77 6.36
CA PHE A 196 -4.50 17.90 7.37
C PHE A 196 -5.78 17.14 6.97
N GLN A 197 -6.24 17.33 5.73
CA GLN A 197 -7.42 16.66 5.20
C GLN A 197 -7.22 15.15 5.04
N LEU A 198 -6.08 14.72 4.50
CA LEU A 198 -5.74 13.32 4.30
C LEU A 198 -5.54 12.56 5.63
N ALA A 199 -5.18 13.27 6.70
CA ALA A 199 -5.15 12.73 8.05
C ALA A 199 -6.54 12.56 8.67
N GLY A 200 -7.60 13.00 7.99
CA GLY A 200 -8.99 12.84 8.39
C GLY A 200 -9.52 13.95 9.31
N PHE A 201 -8.77 15.02 9.52
CA PHE A 201 -9.25 16.18 10.28
C PHE A 201 -10.20 17.03 9.42
N ASP A 202 -11.19 17.62 10.09
CA ASP A 202 -12.22 18.43 9.46
C ASP A 202 -12.17 19.91 9.92
N ASP A 203 -13.13 20.71 9.45
CA ASP A 203 -13.24 22.13 9.80
C ASP A 203 -13.52 22.35 11.31
N SER A 204 -14.21 21.41 11.97
CA SER A 204 -14.50 21.49 13.41
C SER A 204 -13.20 21.36 14.22
N ASP A 205 -12.35 20.42 13.83
CA ASP A 205 -11.03 20.24 14.43
C ASP A 205 -10.12 21.45 14.15
N ALA A 206 -10.18 22.01 12.94
CA ALA A 206 -9.46 23.24 12.61
C ALA A 206 -9.87 24.43 13.50
N VAL A 207 -11.16 24.59 13.80
CA VAL A 207 -11.66 25.66 14.70
C VAL A 207 -11.18 25.46 16.14
N LYS A 208 -11.16 24.22 16.65
CA LYS A 208 -10.62 23.93 17.99
C LYS A 208 -9.12 24.27 18.07
N LEU A 209 -8.34 23.85 17.07
CA LEU A 209 -6.92 24.15 16.96
C LEU A 209 -6.65 25.66 16.87
N ALA A 210 -7.45 26.38 16.08
CA ALA A 210 -7.40 27.84 15.97
C ALA A 210 -7.61 28.51 17.34
N GLY A 211 -8.59 28.04 18.12
CA GLY A 211 -8.83 28.51 19.48
C GLY A 211 -7.66 28.23 20.44
N LEU A 212 -7.08 27.03 20.38
CA LEU A 212 -5.95 26.66 21.25
C LEU A 212 -4.67 27.44 20.93
N TRP A 213 -4.39 27.64 19.64
CA TRP A 213 -3.20 28.36 19.19
C TRP A 213 -3.41 29.87 19.05
N GLN A 214 -4.62 30.38 19.32
CA GLN A 214 -4.97 31.79 19.23
C GLN A 214 -4.66 32.38 17.85
N THR A 215 -5.07 31.67 16.79
CA THR A 215 -4.82 32.02 15.38
C THR A 215 -6.11 31.85 14.56
N ASP A 216 -6.13 32.28 13.30
CA ASP A 216 -7.25 31.97 12.39
C ASP A 216 -7.25 30.49 11.93
N THR A 217 -8.40 30.01 11.48
CA THR A 217 -8.61 28.62 11.04
C THR A 217 -7.65 28.17 9.94
N TYR A 218 -7.37 29.03 8.96
CA TYR A 218 -6.47 28.66 7.86
C TYR A 218 -5.03 28.48 8.36
N SER A 219 -4.54 29.42 9.15
CA SER A 219 -3.21 29.32 9.77
C SER A 219 -3.09 28.11 10.70
N ALA A 220 -4.17 27.75 11.42
CA ALA A 220 -4.23 26.53 12.21
C ALA A 220 -4.12 25.28 11.34
N ILE A 221 -4.84 25.19 10.22
CA ILE A 221 -4.74 24.05 9.29
C ILE A 221 -3.32 23.91 8.74
N VAL A 222 -2.70 25.00 8.27
CA VAL A 222 -1.32 24.96 7.75
C VAL A 222 -0.35 24.47 8.83
N ARG A 223 -0.46 25.02 10.05
CA ARG A 223 0.40 24.60 11.17
C ARG A 223 0.19 23.13 11.49
N ALA A 224 -1.07 22.70 11.62
CA ALA A 224 -1.43 21.33 11.92
C ALA A 224 -0.91 20.35 10.86
N GLY A 225 -1.11 20.65 9.58
CA GLY A 225 -0.55 19.87 8.48
C GLY A 225 0.96 19.71 8.56
N GLY A 226 1.68 20.79 8.88
CA GLY A 226 3.12 20.75 9.12
C GLY A 226 3.53 19.86 10.29
N GLU A 227 2.80 19.92 11.42
CA GLU A 227 3.05 19.07 12.59
C GLU A 227 2.78 17.59 12.30
N ILE A 228 1.68 17.25 11.62
CA ILE A 228 1.35 15.88 11.22
C ILE A 228 2.44 15.31 10.31
N LEU A 229 2.89 16.09 9.31
CA LEU A 229 3.97 15.67 8.41
C LEU A 229 5.32 15.51 9.12
N ALA A 230 5.53 16.24 10.22
CA ALA A 230 6.67 16.06 11.11
C ALA A 230 6.51 14.87 12.08
N GLY A 231 5.39 14.13 12.00
CA GLY A 231 5.07 13.01 12.88
C GLY A 231 4.73 13.43 14.31
N LYS A 232 4.28 14.67 14.52
CA LYS A 232 3.85 15.16 15.84
C LYS A 232 2.34 15.06 16.00
N ASP A 233 1.91 14.77 17.22
CA ASP A 233 0.49 14.76 17.57
C ASP A 233 -0.07 16.19 17.66
N LEU A 234 -1.34 16.33 17.29
CA LEU A 234 -2.07 17.58 17.43
C LEU A 234 -2.73 17.67 18.82
N PRO A 235 -2.81 18.86 19.43
CA PRO A 235 -3.45 19.05 20.72
C PRO A 235 -4.98 19.12 20.55
N LEU A 236 -5.66 18.00 20.32
CA LEU A 236 -7.11 17.88 20.16
C LEU A 236 -7.76 16.85 21.08
#